data_AF-A0A847T0V3-F1
#
_entry.id   AF-A0A847T0V3-F1
#
_cell.length_a   1.000
_cell.length_b   1.000
_cell.length_c   1.000
_cell.angle_alpha   90.00
_cell.angle_beta   90.00
_cell.angle_gamma   90.00
#
_symmetry.space_group_name_H-M   'P 1'
#
loop_
_entity.id
_entity.type
_entity.pdbx_description
1 polymer ?
#
loop_
_entity_poly.entity_id
_entity_poly.type
_entity_poly.pdbx_seq_one_letter_code
_entity_poly.pdbx_strand_id
1 'polypeptide(L)'
;MHEVAVMSSILEAVREELRKHHILKVEEVLLVVGEMTFLGADQLNFAFEVLTKDTDMEGSTLVIEKEEVEVSCPSCQYRGRAAYHEDEMYHSHVPTLNCPDCGKRVEIIKGKSCMVRSIKVVEDDVQA
;
A
#
# COMPACT_ATOMS: atom_id res chain seq x y z
N MET A 1 -16.30 -3.20 -3.12
CA MET A 1 -15.82 -3.30 -4.53
C MET A 1 -14.57 -2.45 -4.79
N HIS A 2 -14.32 -1.36 -4.06
CA HIS A 2 -13.15 -0.50 -4.25
C HIS A 2 -11.81 -1.24 -4.10
N GLU A 3 -11.59 -1.97 -3.00
CA GLU A 3 -10.33 -2.67 -2.71
C GLU A 3 -10.09 -3.84 -3.66
N VAL A 4 -11.15 -4.52 -4.07
CA VAL A 4 -11.08 -5.60 -5.07
C VAL A 4 -10.62 -5.05 -6.43
N ALA A 5 -11.13 -3.89 -6.86
CA ALA A 5 -10.70 -3.26 -8.10
C ALA A 5 -9.24 -2.82 -8.03
N VAL A 6 -8.83 -2.20 -6.93
CA VAL A 6 -7.43 -1.80 -6.71
C VAL A 6 -6.50 -3.02 -6.70
N MET A 7 -6.87 -4.08 -5.98
CA MET A 7 -6.08 -5.31 -5.93
C MET A 7 -6.01 -6.00 -7.29
N SER A 8 -7.10 -5.99 -8.07
CA SER A 8 -7.09 -6.51 -9.44
C SER A 8 -6.05 -5.81 -10.31
N SER A 9 -6.01 -4.47 -10.30
CA SER A 9 -5.02 -3.70 -11.04
C SER A 9 -3.58 -3.94 -10.55
N ILE A 10 -3.40 -4.13 -9.23
CA ILE A 10 -2.09 -4.50 -8.66
C ILE A 10 -1.65 -5.86 -9.19
N LEU A 11 -2.52 -6.87 -9.13
CA LEU A 11 -2.20 -8.23 -9.58
C LEU A 11 -1.99 -8.31 -11.09
N GLU A 12 -2.68 -7.49 -11.87
CA GLU A 12 -2.39 -7.35 -13.31
C GLU A 12 -0.96 -6.85 -13.54
N ALA A 13 -0.56 -5.76 -12.87
CA ALA A 13 0.81 -5.24 -12.98
C ALA A 13 1.87 -6.25 -12.51
N VAL A 14 1.59 -6.99 -11.42
CA VAL A 14 2.45 -8.07 -10.93
C VAL A 14 2.60 -9.15 -12.00
N ARG A 15 1.49 -9.65 -12.56
CA ARG A 15 1.51 -10.69 -13.61
C ARG A 15 2.23 -10.24 -14.87
N GLU A 16 2.09 -8.98 -15.27
CA GLU A 16 2.81 -8.43 -16.41
C GLU A 16 4.33 -8.44 -16.20
N GLU A 17 4.80 -8.13 -14.99
CA GLU A 17 6.21 -8.21 -14.64
C GLU A 17 6.69 -9.67 -14.63
N LEU A 18 5.95 -10.53 -13.95
CA LEU A 18 6.24 -11.95 -13.77
C LEU A 18 6.36 -12.72 -15.09
N ARG A 19 5.60 -12.36 -16.14
CA ARG A 19 5.72 -12.96 -17.48
C ARG A 19 7.10 -12.79 -18.14
N LYS A 20 7.92 -11.87 -17.65
CA LYS A 20 9.29 -11.65 -18.16
C LYS A 20 10.29 -12.66 -17.59
N HIS A 21 9.88 -13.47 -16.61
CA HIS A 21 10.70 -14.40 -15.86
C HIS A 21 10.16 -15.83 -15.97
N HIS A 22 11.04 -16.82 -15.80
CA HIS A 22 10.64 -18.24 -15.70
C HIS A 22 10.43 -18.59 -14.22
N ILE A 23 9.29 -18.14 -13.71
CA ILE A 23 8.87 -18.37 -12.32
C ILE A 23 8.08 -19.67 -12.19
N LEU A 24 8.38 -20.43 -11.15
CA LEU A 24 7.60 -21.59 -10.73
C LEU A 24 6.45 -21.18 -9.80
N LYS A 25 6.71 -20.23 -8.91
CA LYS A 25 5.76 -19.81 -7.88
C LYS A 25 6.09 -18.43 -7.30
N VAL A 26 5.05 -17.68 -6.93
CA VAL A 26 5.19 -16.49 -6.08
C VAL A 26 5.06 -16.89 -4.60
N GLU A 27 6.02 -16.47 -3.77
CA GLU A 27 5.98 -16.70 -2.32
C GLU A 27 5.38 -15.51 -1.57
N GLU A 28 5.74 -14.28 -1.97
CA GLU A 28 5.37 -13.06 -1.26
C GLU A 28 5.21 -11.87 -2.20
N VAL A 29 4.21 -11.03 -1.94
CA VAL A 29 4.06 -9.71 -2.55
C VAL A 29 4.08 -8.66 -1.44
N LEU A 30 5.02 -7.73 -1.49
CA LEU A 30 5.11 -6.62 -0.55
C LEU A 30 4.48 -5.36 -1.16
N LEU A 31 3.39 -4.91 -0.56
CA LEU A 31 2.61 -3.75 -0.96
C LEU A 31 2.80 -2.61 0.03
N VAL A 32 3.16 -1.42 -0.47
CA VAL A 32 3.18 -0.19 0.32
C VAL A 32 1.84 0.50 0.15
N VAL A 33 1.14 0.73 1.27
CA VAL A 33 -0.18 1.36 1.32
C VAL A 33 -0.12 2.59 2.20
N GLY A 34 -0.31 3.75 1.58
CA GLY A 34 -0.38 5.05 2.22
C GLY A 34 -1.70 5.26 2.94
N GLU A 35 -1.64 5.87 4.11
CA GLU A 35 -2.82 6.13 4.95
C GLU A 35 -3.92 6.94 4.23
N MET A 36 -3.54 7.89 3.37
CA MET A 36 -4.46 8.71 2.56
C MET A 36 -5.13 7.95 1.41
N THR A 37 -4.78 6.69 1.18
CA THR A 37 -5.51 5.84 0.23
C THR A 37 -6.82 5.32 0.82
N PHE A 38 -6.94 5.33 2.15
CA PHE A 38 -8.08 4.74 2.90
C PHE A 38 -8.36 3.27 2.55
N LEU A 39 -7.35 2.55 2.05
CA LEU A 39 -7.45 1.12 1.78
C LEU A 39 -7.29 0.32 3.07
N GLY A 40 -8.31 -0.46 3.41
CA GLY A 40 -8.27 -1.32 4.58
C GLY A 40 -7.42 -2.57 4.33
N ALA A 41 -6.48 -2.84 5.24
CA ALA A 41 -5.54 -3.96 5.11
C ALA A 41 -6.26 -5.32 5.05
N ASP A 42 -7.30 -5.52 5.87
CA ASP A 42 -8.07 -6.77 5.89
C ASP A 42 -8.83 -6.98 4.58
N GLN A 43 -9.38 -5.91 4.01
CA GLN A 43 -10.08 -5.94 2.73
C GLN A 43 -9.12 -6.20 1.57
N LEU A 44 -7.90 -5.64 1.61
CA LEU A 44 -6.85 -5.93 0.64
C LEU A 44 -6.39 -7.39 0.73
N ASN A 45 -6.17 -7.92 1.93
CA ASN A 45 -5.82 -9.32 2.14
C ASN A 45 -6.91 -10.27 1.60
N PHE A 46 -8.17 -9.99 1.93
CA PHE A 46 -9.29 -10.76 1.41
C PHE A 46 -9.38 -10.69 -0.12
N ALA A 47 -9.23 -9.50 -0.71
CA ALA A 47 -9.24 -9.34 -2.15
C ALA A 47 -8.08 -10.11 -2.81
N PHE A 48 -6.89 -10.09 -2.21
CA PHE A 48 -5.74 -10.82 -2.69
C PHE A 48 -5.97 -12.33 -2.67
N GLU A 49 -6.45 -12.89 -1.56
CA GLU A 49 -6.75 -14.31 -1.43
C GLU A 49 -7.76 -14.77 -2.50
N VAL A 50 -8.85 -14.02 -2.69
CA VAL A 50 -9.88 -14.36 -3.68
C VAL A 50 -9.35 -14.26 -5.12
N LEU A 51 -8.55 -13.24 -5.43
CA LEU A 51 -8.08 -12.98 -6.80
C LEU A 51 -6.83 -13.78 -7.20
N THR A 52 -6.15 -14.40 -6.24
CA THR A 52 -4.97 -15.27 -6.46
C THR A 52 -5.33 -16.75 -6.50
N LYS A 53 -6.57 -17.10 -6.14
CA LYS A 53 -7.06 -18.48 -6.19
C LYS A 53 -6.98 -19.04 -7.62
N ASP A 54 -6.58 -20.31 -7.74
CA ASP A 54 -6.41 -21.02 -8.99
C ASP A 54 -5.36 -20.35 -9.93
N THR A 55 -4.37 -19.63 -9.36
CA THR A 55 -3.23 -19.04 -10.10
C THR A 55 -1.87 -19.43 -9.49
N ASP A 56 -0.78 -19.08 -10.18
CA ASP A 56 0.62 -19.15 -9.74
C ASP A 56 0.97 -18.37 -8.47
N MET A 57 0.02 -17.56 -7.98
CA MET A 57 0.09 -16.77 -6.76
C MET A 57 -0.75 -17.37 -5.63
N GLU A 58 -1.44 -18.49 -5.85
CA GLU A 58 -2.26 -19.13 -4.83
C GLU A 58 -1.40 -19.55 -3.63
N GLY A 59 -1.85 -19.19 -2.43
CA GLY A 59 -1.14 -19.46 -1.18
C GLY A 59 0.13 -18.62 -0.98
N SER A 60 0.35 -17.58 -1.78
CA SER A 60 1.39 -16.57 -1.52
C SER A 60 0.97 -15.62 -0.39
N THR A 61 1.94 -14.98 0.26
CA THR A 61 1.71 -14.04 1.35
C THR A 61 1.65 -12.61 0.83
N LEU A 62 0.58 -11.87 1.14
CA LEU A 62 0.55 -10.42 0.97
C LEU A 62 1.10 -9.75 2.24
N VAL A 63 2.21 -9.03 2.11
CA VAL A 63 2.77 -8.19 3.18
C VAL A 63 2.39 -6.75 2.90
N ILE A 64 1.70 -6.09 3.84
CA ILE A 64 1.29 -4.69 3.71
C ILE A 64 2.15 -3.83 4.63
N GLU A 65 2.97 -2.98 4.04
CA GLU A 65 3.67 -1.91 4.75
C GLU A 65 2.85 -0.62 4.71
N LYS A 66 2.58 -0.05 5.89
CA LYS A 66 1.85 1.22 5.99
C LYS A 66 2.80 2.40 5.78
N GLU A 67 2.42 3.32 4.92
CA GLU A 67 3.07 4.63 4.76
C GLU A 67 2.27 5.71 5.49
N GLU A 68 2.83 6.24 6.57
CA GLU A 68 2.22 7.32 7.35
C GLU A 68 2.18 8.64 6.57
N VAL A 69 1.30 9.54 6.98
CA VAL A 69 1.17 10.86 6.35
C VAL A 69 2.30 11.78 6.81
N GLU A 70 3.13 12.21 5.87
CA GLU A 70 4.04 13.33 6.04
C GLU A 70 3.52 14.55 5.27
N VAL A 71 3.70 15.72 5.86
CA VAL A 71 3.24 17.01 5.34
C VAL A 71 4.37 18.04 5.29
N SER A 72 4.22 19.03 4.42
CA SER A 72 5.08 20.19 4.28
C SER A 72 4.25 21.47 4.43
N CYS A 73 4.69 22.40 5.27
CA CYS A 73 4.03 23.69 5.45
C CYS A 73 4.71 24.78 4.61
N PRO A 74 4.04 25.38 3.61
CA PRO A 74 4.61 26.46 2.82
C PRO A 74 4.78 27.77 3.61
N SER A 75 4.17 27.89 4.80
CA SER A 75 4.17 29.14 5.58
C SER A 75 5.27 29.22 6.64
N CYS A 76 5.66 28.10 7.26
CA CYS A 76 6.70 28.06 8.29
C CYS A 76 7.83 27.06 7.99
N GLN A 77 7.80 26.40 6.83
CA GLN A 77 8.78 25.41 6.38
C GLN A 77 8.84 24.12 7.22
N TYR A 78 7.87 23.88 8.12
CA TYR A 78 7.71 22.60 8.80
C TYR A 78 7.60 21.45 7.80
N ARG A 79 8.32 20.35 8.04
CA ARG A 79 8.23 19.11 7.28
C ARG A 79 8.33 17.92 8.22
N GLY A 80 7.32 17.06 8.23
CA GLY A 80 7.26 15.94 9.16
C GLY A 80 5.90 15.28 9.19
N ARG A 81 5.62 14.50 10.23
CA ARG A 81 4.34 13.80 10.41
C ARG A 81 3.17 14.81 10.48
N ALA A 82 2.03 14.42 9.93
CA ALA A 82 0.79 15.17 10.12
C ALA A 82 0.39 15.15 11.61
N ALA A 83 -0.28 16.20 12.08
CA ALA A 83 -0.99 16.13 13.36
C ALA A 83 -2.27 15.31 13.17
N TYR A 84 -2.71 14.58 14.18
CA TYR A 84 -3.89 13.72 14.11
C TYR A 84 -4.98 14.26 15.02
N HIS A 85 -6.23 14.18 14.55
CA HIS A 85 -7.38 14.39 15.41
C HIS A 85 -7.78 13.05 15.99
N GLU A 86 -7.66 12.92 17.31
CA GLU A 86 -8.13 11.75 18.05
C GLU A 86 -9.51 12.08 18.59
N ASP A 87 -10.53 11.43 18.04
CA ASP A 87 -11.87 11.47 18.61
C ASP A 87 -12.18 10.12 19.25
N GLU A 88 -12.10 10.06 20.58
CA GLU A 88 -12.38 8.85 21.36
C GLU A 88 -13.83 8.35 21.17
N MET A 89 -14.76 9.23 20.81
CA MET A 89 -16.16 8.87 20.60
C MET A 89 -16.39 8.16 19.26
N TYR A 90 -15.54 8.44 18.26
CA TYR A 90 -15.65 7.87 16.91
C TYR A 90 -14.49 6.94 16.52
N HIS A 91 -13.58 6.61 17.46
CA HIS A 91 -12.36 5.83 17.23
C HIS A 91 -11.62 6.24 15.94
N SER A 92 -11.65 7.54 15.65
CA SER A 92 -11.16 8.08 14.40
C SER A 92 -9.76 8.63 14.62
N HIS A 93 -8.80 8.07 13.88
CA HIS A 93 -7.43 8.57 13.79
C HIS A 93 -7.25 9.17 12.39
N VAL A 94 -7.58 10.45 12.23
CA VAL A 94 -7.56 11.11 10.93
C VAL A 94 -6.51 12.22 10.91
N PRO A 95 -5.65 12.26 9.89
CA PRO A 95 -4.62 13.29 9.77
C PRO A 95 -5.27 14.65 9.51
N THR A 96 -4.89 15.64 10.30
CA THR A 96 -5.25 17.03 10.11
C THR A 96 -4.36 17.66 9.04
N LEU A 97 -4.98 18.46 8.15
CA LEU A 97 -4.28 19.16 7.07
C LEU A 97 -3.87 20.58 7.46
N ASN A 98 -3.58 20.76 8.75
CA ASN A 98 -3.07 21.97 9.35
C ASN A 98 -1.69 21.70 9.93
N CYS A 99 -0.81 22.69 9.84
CA CYS A 99 0.55 22.60 10.32
C CYS A 99 0.54 22.52 11.85
N PRO A 100 1.22 21.54 12.46
CA PRO A 100 1.32 21.46 13.92
C PRO A 100 2.00 22.69 14.54
N ASP A 101 2.92 23.34 13.81
CA ASP A 101 3.70 24.46 14.32
C ASP A 101 2.97 25.81 14.23
N CYS A 102 2.27 26.06 13.12
CA CYS A 102 1.69 27.39 12.84
C CYS A 102 0.19 27.40 12.51
N GLY A 103 -0.47 26.24 12.49
CA GLY A 103 -1.91 26.08 12.26
C GLY A 103 -2.40 26.34 10.83
N LYS A 104 -1.52 26.78 9.91
CA LYS A 104 -1.87 27.05 8.50
C LYS A 104 -1.94 25.75 7.68
N ARG A 105 -2.53 25.83 6.48
CA ARG A 105 -2.67 24.68 5.57
C ARG A 105 -1.31 24.08 5.21
N VAL A 106 -1.26 22.75 5.12
CA VAL A 106 -0.09 21.99 4.66
C VAL A 106 -0.37 21.23 3.37
N GLU A 107 0.70 20.81 2.72
CA GLU A 107 0.71 19.93 1.56
C GLU A 107 1.16 18.53 1.96
N ILE A 108 0.48 17.50 1.47
CA ILE A 108 0.82 16.10 1.75
C ILE A 108 1.95 15.67 0.82
N ILE A 109 3.06 15.22 1.41
CA ILE A 109 4.27 14.77 0.71
C ILE A 109 4.51 13.25 0.81
N LYS A 110 3.92 12.56 1.79
CA LYS A 110 3.83 11.08 1.86
C LYS A 110 2.49 10.64 2.43
N GLY A 111 2.19 9.35 2.31
CA GLY A 111 0.96 8.72 2.78
C GLY A 111 -0.04 8.48 1.65
N LYS A 112 0.35 8.66 0.38
CA LYS A 112 -0.52 8.50 -0.80
C LYS A 112 -0.14 7.29 -1.66
N SER A 113 0.90 6.54 -1.28
CA SER A 113 1.41 5.44 -2.08
C SER A 113 0.44 4.26 -2.13
N CYS A 114 0.33 3.61 -3.27
CA CYS A 114 -0.26 2.28 -3.42
C CYS A 114 0.57 1.57 -4.48
N MET A 115 1.61 0.85 -4.05
CA MET A 115 2.60 0.30 -4.98
C MET A 115 3.21 -1.01 -4.48
N VAL A 116 3.52 -1.90 -5.40
CA VAL A 116 4.30 -3.11 -5.12
C VAL A 116 5.76 -2.69 -4.97
N ARG A 117 6.35 -2.97 -3.81
CA ARG A 117 7.76 -2.65 -3.53
C ARG A 117 8.67 -3.83 -3.86
N SER A 118 8.24 -5.06 -3.62
CA SER A 118 8.99 -6.26 -3.97
C SER A 118 8.09 -7.47 -4.14
N ILE A 119 8.56 -8.44 -4.91
CA ILE A 119 7.93 -9.75 -5.09
C ILE A 119 9.00 -10.80 -4.84
N LYS A 120 8.70 -11.78 -3.99
CA LYS A 120 9.58 -12.93 -3.74
C LYS A 120 9.06 -14.12 -4.55
N VAL A 121 9.94 -14.71 -5.36
CA VAL A 121 9.59 -15.78 -6.30
C VAL A 121 10.56 -16.95 -6.21
N VAL A 122 10.09 -18.12 -6.61
CA VAL A 122 10.94 -19.28 -6.91
C VAL A 122 11.06 -19.37 -8.43
N GLU A 123 12.29 -19.32 -8.93
CA GLU A 123 12.60 -19.51 -10.35
C GLU A 123 12.96 -20.97 -10.63
N ASP A 124 12.76 -21.41 -11.87
CA ASP A 124 13.21 -22.74 -12.29
C ASP A 124 14.73 -22.72 -12.52
N ASP A 125 15.46 -23.59 -11.81
CA ASP A 125 16.92 -23.67 -11.84
C ASP A 125 17.48 -24.27 -13.15
N VAL A 126 16.63 -24.59 -14.13
CA VAL A 126 17.09 -25.17 -15.41
C VAL A 126 17.63 -24.08 -16.34
N GLN A 127 18.84 -23.61 -16.04
CA GLN A 127 19.74 -23.09 -17.07
C GLN A 127 20.30 -24.27 -17.87
N ALA A 128 19.83 -24.41 -19.12
CA ALA A 128 20.44 -25.07 -20.28
C ALA A 128 21.09 -26.47 -20.09
#